data_AF-M0LIQ9-F1
#
_entry.id   AF-M0LIQ9-F1
#
_cell.length_a   1.000
_cell.length_b   1.000
_cell.length_c   1.000
_cell.angle_alpha   90.00
_cell.angle_beta   90.00
_cell.angle_gamma   90.00
#
_symmetry.space_group_name_H-M   'P 1'
#
loop_
_entity.id
_entity.type
_entity.pdbx_description
1 polymer ?
#
loop_
_entity_poly.entity_id
_entity_poly.type
_entity_poly.pdbx_seq_one_letter_code
_entity_poly.pdbx_strand_id
1 'polypeptide(L)' 'MSVSGLCQICESRPAEHRCDNCGTLACDPHFEPEKGLCADCAARADPGPGQDRDDVDVHRF' A
#
# COMPACT_ATOMS: atom_id res chain seq x y z
N MET A 1 -22.80 3.08 16.18
CA MET A 1 -21.71 4.06 16.22
C MET A 1 -20.77 3.73 15.08
N SER A 2 -20.85 4.47 13.97
CA SER A 2 -20.05 4.21 12.77
C SER A 2 -18.87 5.17 12.81
N VAL A 3 -17.72 4.70 13.31
CA VAL A 3 -16.49 5.49 13.27
C VAL A 3 -16.10 5.53 11.80
N SER A 4 -16.24 6.68 11.15
CA SER A 4 -15.45 6.98 9.96
C SER A 4 -14.00 6.93 10.43
N GLY A 5 -13.35 5.80 10.14
CA GLY A 5 -12.06 5.44 10.73
C GLY A 5 -10.98 6.45 10.36
N LEU A 6 -10.01 6.61 11.25
CA LEU A 6 -8.72 7.16 10.85
C LEU A 6 -8.15 6.28 9.73
N CYS A 7 -7.26 6.86 8.93
CA CYS A 7 -6.48 6.14 7.97
C CYS A 7 -5.83 4.94 8.67
N GLN A 8 -6.15 3.73 8.24
CA GLN A 8 -5.67 2.49 8.86
C GLN A 8 -4.20 2.18 8.53
N ILE A 9 -3.52 3.10 7.82
CA ILE A 9 -2.11 3.00 7.44
C ILE A 9 -1.24 3.84 8.37
N CYS A 10 -1.61 5.11 8.59
CA CYS A 10 -0.85 6.00 9.48
C CYS A 10 -1.52 6.29 10.82
N GLU A 11 -2.80 5.94 10.97
CA GLU A 11 -3.62 6.12 12.18
C GLU A 11 -3.61 7.54 12.76
N SER A 12 -3.23 8.53 11.95
CA SER A 12 -2.97 9.91 12.39
C SER A 12 -3.91 10.92 11.74
N ARG A 13 -4.52 10.56 10.61
CA ARG A 13 -5.36 11.43 9.78
C ARG A 13 -6.70 10.76 9.53
N PRO A 14 -7.81 11.50 9.35
CA PRO A 14 -9.08 10.91 8.93
C PRO A 14 -8.91 10.23 7.57
N ALA A 15 -9.58 9.08 7.38
CA ALA A 15 -9.65 8.46 6.08
C ALA A 15 -10.65 9.19 5.18
N GLU A 16 -10.27 9.38 3.93
CA GLU A 16 -11.06 10.07 2.91
C GLU A 16 -11.42 9.12 1.77
N HIS A 17 -10.61 8.07 1.57
CA HIS A 17 -10.77 7.08 0.52
C HIS A 17 -10.85 5.67 1.08
N ARG A 18 -11.43 4.77 0.30
CA ARG A 18 -11.48 3.33 0.57
C ARG A 18 -10.78 2.62 -0.57
N CYS A 19 -9.84 1.73 -0.25
CA CYS A 19 -9.17 0.90 -1.24
C CYS A 19 -10.16 -0.10 -1.86
N ASP A 20 -10.23 -0.16 -3.19
CA ASP A 20 -11.14 -1.07 -3.91
C ASP A 20 -10.69 -2.54 -3.83
N ASN A 21 -9.40 -2.80 -3.56
CA ASN A 21 -8.86 -4.16 -3.47
C ASN A 21 -9.06 -4.80 -2.08
N CYS A 22 -8.66 -4.10 -1.01
CA CYS A 22 -8.69 -4.66 0.35
C CYS A 22 -9.75 -4.03 1.27
N GLY A 23 -10.41 -2.95 0.85
CA GLY A 23 -11.40 -2.25 1.65
C GLY A 23 -10.84 -1.35 2.75
N THR A 24 -9.51 -1.21 2.85
CA THR A 24 -8.82 -0.35 3.82
C THR A 24 -9.21 1.12 3.66
N LEU A 25 -9.41 1.79 4.79
CA LEU A 25 -9.64 3.23 4.85
C LEU A 25 -8.31 3.99 4.82
N ALA A 26 -8.09 4.82 3.79
CA ALA A 26 -6.85 5.56 3.55
C ALA A 26 -7.09 7.07 3.48
N CYS A 27 -6.10 7.86 3.90
CA CYS A 27 -6.07 9.30 3.66
C CYS A 27 -5.42 9.58 2.29
N ASP A 28 -5.61 10.79 1.75
CA ASP A 28 -5.02 11.24 0.48
C ASP A 28 -3.56 10.79 0.23
N PRO A 29 -2.59 10.98 1.16
CA PRO A 29 -1.20 10.62 0.90
C PRO A 29 -0.93 9.09 0.88
N HIS A 30 -1.85 8.26 1.36
CA HIS A 30 -1.72 6.80 1.34
C HIS A 30 -2.72 6.14 0.39
N PHE A 31 -3.37 6.93 -0.45
CA PHE A 31 -4.28 6.46 -1.48
C PHE A 31 -3.73 6.85 -2.84
N GLU A 32 -3.77 5.90 -3.76
CA GLU A 32 -3.26 6.04 -5.12
C GLU A 32 -4.45 6.25 -6.06
N PRO A 33 -4.81 7.52 -6.37
CA PRO A 33 -6.04 7.83 -7.09
C PRO A 33 -6.02 7.32 -8.53
N GLU A 34 -4.85 7.18 -9.14
CA GLU A 34 -4.71 6.63 -10.49
C GLU A 34 -5.10 5.15 -10.58
N LYS A 35 -4.88 4.40 -9.49
CA LYS A 35 -5.15 2.96 -9.42
C LYS A 35 -6.42 2.65 -8.61
N GLY A 36 -6.93 3.59 -7.81
CA GLY A 36 -8.04 3.36 -6.88
C GLY A 36 -7.66 2.49 -5.67
N LEU A 37 -6.36 2.44 -5.34
CA LEU A 37 -5.80 1.50 -4.36
C LEU A 37 -5.10 2.23 -3.22
N CYS A 38 -5.02 1.60 -2.04
CA CYS A 38 -4.11 2.10 -1.00
C CYS A 38 -2.64 1.86 -1.39
N ALA A 39 -1.72 2.60 -0.77
CA ALA A 39 -0.28 2.51 -1.02
C ALA A 39 0.26 1.06 -0.98
N ASP A 40 -0.18 0.25 -0.02
CA ASP A 40 0.24 -1.16 0.08
C ASP A 40 -0.24 -2.01 -1.11
N CYS A 41 -1.47 -1.80 -1.57
CA CYS A 41 -2.01 -2.53 -2.72
C CYS A 41 -1.40 -2.02 -4.02
N ALA A 42 -1.18 -0.71 -4.14
CA ALA A 42 -0.51 -0.10 -5.27
C ALA A 42 0.93 -0.62 -5.41
N ALA A 43 1.69 -0.70 -4.32
CA ALA A 43 3.07 -1.23 -4.31
C ALA A 43 3.14 -2.72 -4.69
N ARG A 44 2.09 -3.50 -4.42
CA ARG A 44 2.00 -4.91 -4.84
C ARG A 44 1.55 -5.07 -6.29
N ALA A 45 0.66 -4.19 -6.76
CA ALA A 45 0.15 -4.20 -8.13
C ALA A 45 1.18 -3.68 -9.13
N ASP A 46 2.09 -2.82 -8.67
CA ASP A 46 3.21 -2.30 -9.44
C ASP A 46 4.53 -2.77 -8.81
N PRO A 47 4.96 -4.02 -9.08
CA PRO A 47 6.35 -4.38 -8.86
C PRO A 47 7.16 -3.57 -9.88
N GLY A 48 7.49 -2.33 -9.55
CA GLY A 48 8.38 -1.52 -10.35
C GLY A 48 9.64 -2.33 -10.69
N PRO A 49 10.16 -2.25 -11.92
CA PRO A 49 11.26 -3.09 -12.37
C PRO A 49 12.53 -2.70 -11.62
N GLY A 50 12.94 -3.47 -10.62
CA GLY A 50 14.22 -3.21 -9.96
C GLY A 50 14.37 -3.63 -8.50
N GLN A 51 13.82 -4.78 -8.11
CA GLN A 51 14.37 -5.49 -6.95
C GLN A 51 14.85 -6.86 -7.40
N ASP A 52 15.77 -6.80 -8.36
CA ASP A 52 16.77 -7.84 -8.61
C ASP A 52 17.58 -7.99 -7.32
N ARG A 53 17.07 -8.81 -6.40
CA ARG A 53 17.86 -9.34 -5.29
C ARG A 53 18.68 -10.51 -5.82
N ASP A 54 19.51 -10.24 -6.81
CA ASP A 54 20.63 -11.09 -7.16
C ASP A 54 21.72 -10.84 -6.12
N ASP A 55 21.65 -11.56 -5.00
CA ASP A 55 22.80 -11.80 -4.13
C ASP A 55 22.57 -13.04 -3.24
N VAL A 56 21.87 -14.04 -3.78
CA VAL A 56 22.04 -15.43 -3.31
C VAL A 56 23.14 -16.06 -4.15
N ASP A 57 24.34 -15.50 -4.09
CA ASP A 57 25.51 -16.26 -4.52
C ASP A 57 26.08 -17.02 -3.31
N VAL A 58 25.39 -18.11 -2.98
CA VAL A 58 25.94 -19.18 -2.15
C VAL A 58 26.98 -19.92 -3.01
N HIS A 59 28.13 -19.29 -3.25
CA HIS A 59 29.34 -19.98 -3.64
C HIS A 59 29.86 -20.76 -2.42
N ARG A 60 29.22 -21.91 -2.17
CA ARG A 60 29.66 -22.93 -1.22
C ARG A 60 30.34 -24.05 -2.02
N PHE A 61 31.61 -23.84 -2.35
CA PHE A 61 32.53 -24.88 -2.83
C PHE A 61 33.73 -24.94 -1.89
#